data_AF-A0A1S6GY80-F1
#
_entry.id   AF-A0A1S6GY80-F1
#
_cell.length_a   1.000
_cell.length_b   1.000
_cell.length_c   1.000
_cell.angle_alpha   90.00
_cell.angle_beta   90.00
_cell.angle_gamma   90.00
#
_symmetry.space_group_name_H-M   'P 1'
#
loop_
_entity.id
_entity.type
_entity.pdbx_description
1 polymer ?
#
loop_
_entity_poly.entity_id
_entity_poly.type
_entity_poly.pdbx_seq_one_letter_code
_entity_poly.pdbx_strand_id
1 'polypeptide(L)' 'MKKYTTVSIPKQLADKIKERIKKTGFSSVSDYVIYVLREVISNIEEKGKKEAFSKEEEEIVRKRLKGLGY' A
#
# COMPACT_ATOMS: atom_id res chain seq x y z
N MET A 1 -20.27 8.87 -11.95
CA MET A 1 -20.62 7.57 -11.34
C MET A 1 -19.35 6.84 -10.93
N LYS A 2 -19.29 6.28 -9.72
CA LYS A 2 -18.15 5.43 -9.32
C LYS A 2 -18.21 4.12 -10.12
N LYS A 3 -17.12 3.75 -10.78
CA LYS A 3 -17.00 2.47 -11.49
C LYS A 3 -16.53 1.42 -10.48
N TYR A 4 -17.23 0.29 -10.41
CA TYR A 4 -16.88 -0.83 -9.53
C TYR A 4 -16.40 -2.00 -10.38
N THR A 5 -15.46 -2.77 -9.84
CA THR A 5 -15.00 -4.03 -10.43
C THR A 5 -15.28 -5.15 -9.44
N THR A 6 -15.76 -6.30 -9.92
CA THR A 6 -16.02 -7.48 -9.09
C THR A 6 -14.73 -8.29 -8.95
N VAL A 7 -14.37 -8.64 -7.72
CA VAL A 7 -13.19 -9.48 -7.44
C VAL A 7 -13.67 -10.74 -6.75
N SER A 8 -13.27 -11.90 -7.27
CA SER A 8 -13.56 -13.18 -6.61
C SER A 8 -12.54 -13.44 -5.52
N ILE A 9 -13.03 -13.72 -4.31
CA ILE A 9 -12.21 -14.08 -3.16
C ILE A 9 -12.65 -15.45 -2.63
N PRO A 10 -11.71 -16.27 -2.11
CA PRO A 10 -12.07 -17.55 -1.50
C PRO A 10 -13.10 -17.37 -0.39
N LYS A 11 -14.09 -18.27 -0.34
CA LYS A 11 -15.20 -18.19 0.62
C LYS A 11 -14.72 -18.08 2.08
N GLN A 12 -13.70 -18.87 2.44
CA GLN A 12 -13.08 -18.83 3.76
C GLN A 12 -12.53 -17.44 4.13
N LEU A 13 -11.96 -16.71 3.16
CA LEU A 13 -11.45 -15.36 3.40
C LEU A 13 -12.61 -14.37 3.57
N ALA A 14 -13.65 -14.49 2.73
CA ALA A 14 -14.85 -13.67 2.86
C ALA A 14 -15.54 -13.84 4.22
N ASP A 15 -15.61 -15.07 4.74
CA ASP A 15 -16.20 -15.35 6.06
C ASP A 15 -15.37 -14.74 7.20
N LYS A 16 -14.03 -14.84 7.15
CA LYS A 16 -13.15 -14.16 8.11
C LYS A 16 -13.32 -12.64 8.06
N ILE A 17 -13.48 -12.06 6.88
CA ILE A 17 -13.72 -10.63 6.72
C ILE A 17 -15.06 -10.24 7.34
N LYS A 18 -16.15 -10.99 7.08
CA LYS A 18 -17.46 -10.75 7.70
C LYS A 18 -17.39 -10.79 9.22
N GLU A 19 -16.72 -11.79 9.78
CA GLU A 19 -16.50 -11.92 11.23
C GLU A 19 -15.77 -10.70 11.81
N ARG A 20 -14.72 -10.25 11.12
CA ARG A 20 -13.96 -9.07 11.54
C ARG A 20 -14.80 -7.80 11.47
N ILE A 21 -15.63 -7.63 10.43
CA ILE A 21 -16.45 -6.43 10.22
C ILE A 21 -17.47 -6.23 11.35
N LYS A 22 -18.02 -7.31 11.93
CA LYS A 22 -18.96 -7.23 13.07
C LYS A 22 -18.41 -6.44 14.26
N LYS A 23 -17.08 -6.38 14.41
CA LYS A 23 -16.40 -5.67 15.50
C LYS A 23 -15.92 -4.27 15.09
N THR A 24 -16.32 -3.78 13.92
CA THR A 24 -15.89 -2.51 13.34
C THR A 24 -17.09 -1.65 12.95
N GLY A 25 -16.85 -0.37 12.65
CA GLY A 25 -17.89 0.55 12.18
C GLY A 25 -18.24 0.44 10.69
N PHE A 26 -17.78 -0.59 9.97
CA PHE A 26 -18.05 -0.73 8.54
C PHE A 26 -19.41 -1.39 8.30
N SER A 27 -20.22 -0.76 7.44
CA SER A 27 -21.56 -1.26 7.08
C SER A 27 -21.55 -2.34 6.01
N SER A 28 -20.45 -2.47 5.24
CA SER A 28 -20.34 -3.42 4.13
C SER A 28 -18.95 -4.06 4.03
N VAL A 29 -18.93 -5.31 3.52
CA VAL A 29 -17.69 -6.01 3.15
C VAL A 29 -16.88 -5.24 2.12
N SER A 30 -17.56 -4.67 1.12
CA SER A 30 -16.92 -3.87 0.08
C SER A 30 -16.19 -2.66 0.66
N ASP A 31 -16.80 -1.93 1.60
CA ASP A 31 -16.20 -0.75 2.21
C ASP A 31 -14.94 -1.10 3.01
N TYR A 32 -15.01 -2.19 3.78
CA TYR A 32 -13.85 -2.69 4.52
C TYR A 32 -12.70 -3.10 3.60
N VAL A 33 -13.01 -3.85 2.53
CA VAL A 33 -12.00 -4.29 1.55
C VAL A 33 -11.38 -3.10 0.82
N ILE A 34 -12.18 -2.12 0.42
CA ILE A 34 -11.69 -0.89 -0.22
C ILE A 34 -10.76 -0.11 0.72
N TYR A 35 -11.14 0.03 2.00
CA TYR A 35 -10.32 0.70 3.01
C TYR A 35 -8.95 0.02 3.15
N VAL A 36 -8.95 -1.30 3.37
CA VAL A 36 -7.71 -2.07 3.56
C VAL A 36 -6.84 -2.03 2.31
N LEU A 37 -7.41 -2.21 1.12
CA LEU A 37 -6.63 -2.15 -0.13
C LEU A 37 -6.01 -0.77 -0.34
N ARG A 38 -6.74 0.30 -0.04
CA ARG A 38 -6.20 1.66 -0.14
C ARG A 38 -5.04 1.88 0.82
N GLU A 39 -5.19 1.45 2.08
CA GLU A 39 -4.13 1.59 3.09
C GLU A 39 -2.86 0.80 2.68
N VAL A 40 -3.03 -0.42 2.20
CA VAL A 40 -1.92 -1.27 1.73
C VAL A 40 -1.21 -0.65 0.53
N ILE A 41 -1.96 -0.19 -0.48
CA ILE A 41 -1.37 0.45 -1.66
C ILE A 41 -0.61 1.72 -1.27
N SER A 42 -1.22 2.59 -0.47
CA SER A 42 -0.55 3.81 0.01
C SER A 42 0.75 3.51 0.77
N ASN A 43 0.76 2.46 1.60
CA ASN A 43 1.96 2.06 2.35
C ASN A 43 3.07 1.54 1.43
N ILE A 44 2.71 0.77 0.40
CA ILE A 44 3.65 0.25 -0.60
C ILE A 44 4.22 1.40 -1.44
N GLU A 45 3.38 2.33 -1.91
CA GLU A 45 3.81 3.50 -2.67
C GLU A 45 4.73 4.42 -1.85
N GLU A 46 4.41 4.63 -0.58
CA GLU A 46 5.24 5.45 0.31
C GLU A 46 6.62 4.81 0.56
N LYS A 47 6.66 3.48 0.76
CA LYS A 47 7.93 2.74 0.87
C LYS A 47 8.74 2.82 -0.42
N GLY A 48 8.12 2.58 -1.57
CA GLY A 48 8.77 2.70 -2.87
C GLY A 48 9.33 4.10 -3.13
N LYS A 49 8.62 5.17 -2.73
CA LYS A 49 9.11 6.55 -2.80
C LYS A 49 10.29 6.81 -1.88
N LYS A 50 10.25 6.32 -0.64
CA LYS A 50 11.38 6.44 0.31
C LYS A 50 12.61 5.69 -0.19
N GLU A 51 12.44 4.49 -0.75
CA GLU A 51 13.51 3.70 -1.35
C GLU A 51 14.11 4.38 -2.60
N ALA A 52 13.29 4.98 -3.45
CA ALA A 52 13.75 5.74 -4.61
C ALA A 52 14.57 6.97 -4.19
N PHE A 53 14.04 7.77 -3.27
CA PHE A 53 14.71 8.95 -2.73
C PHE A 53 16.07 8.60 -2.10
N SER A 54 16.13 7.53 -1.30
CA SER A 54 17.38 7.07 -0.68
C SER A 54 18.43 6.64 -1.71
N LYS A 55 18.03 6.04 -2.83
CA LYS A 55 18.96 5.65 -3.92
C LYS A 55 19.49 6.87 -4.67
N GLU A 56 18.64 7.86 -4.93
CA GLU A 56 19.03 9.12 -5.57
C GLU A 56 20.00 9.90 -4.68
N GLU A 57 19.74 9.98 -3.37
CA GLU A 57 20.64 10.60 -2.40
C GLU A 57 22.00 9.90 -2.32
N GLU A 58 22.03 8.57 -2.29
CA GLU A 58 23.28 7.80 -2.31
C GLU A 58 24.10 8.07 -3.59
N GLU A 59 23.44 8.21 -4.74
CA GLU A 59 24.11 8.54 -6.00
C GLU A 59 24.70 9.96 -5.98
N ILE A 60 23.98 10.93 -5.41
CA ILE A 60 24.46 12.31 -5.25
C ILE A 60 25.67 12.35 -4.31
N VAL A 61 25.63 11.63 -3.18
CA VAL A 61 26.75 11.54 -2.24
C VAL A 61 27.95 10.86 -2.91
N ARG A 62 27.75 9.77 -3.64
CA ARG A 62 28.81 9.07 -4.39
C ARG A 62 29.46 9.97 -5.44
N LYS A 63 28.68 10.78 -6.17
CA LYS A 63 29.20 11.76 -7.15
C LYS A 63 30.01 12.87 -6.47
N ARG A 64 29.55 13.37 -5.32
CA ARG A 64 30.28 14.38 -4.54
C ARG A 64 31.62 13.85 -4.01
N LEU A 65 31.64 12.62 -3.49
CA LEU A 65 32.87 11.99 -3.00
C LEU A 65 33.90 11.78 -4.12
N LYS A 66 33.47 11.30 -5.30
CA LYS A 66 34.33 11.19 -6.48
C LYS A 66 34.93 12.53 -6.92
N GLY A 67 34.17 13.62 -6.79
CA GLY A 67 34.64 14.97 -7.09
C GLY A 67 35.69 15.50 -6.11
N LEU A 68 35.79 14.90 -4.91
CA LEU A 68 36.76 15.25 -3.88
C LEU A 68 38.02 14.36 -3.92
N GLY A 69 38.15 13.47 -4.90
CA GLY A 69 39.36 12.66 -5.12
C GLY A 69 39.49 11.41 -4.26
N TYR A 70 38.38 10.92 -3.68
CA TYR A 70 38.28 9.59 -3.08
C TYR A 70 37.64 8.57 -4.04
#